data_AF-A0A7G8WHM5-F1
#
_entry.id   AF-A0A7G8WHM5-F1
#
_cell.length_a   1.000
_cell.length_b   1.000
_cell.length_c   1.000
_cell.angle_alpha   90.00
_cell.angle_beta   90.00
_cell.angle_gamma   90.00
#
_symmetry.space_group_name_H-M   'P 1'
#
loop_
_entity.id
_entity.type
_entity.pdbx_description
1 polymer ?
#
loop_
_entity_poly.entity_id
_entity_poly.type
_entity_poly.pdbx_seq_one_letter_code
_entity_poly.pdbx_strand_id
1 'polypeptide(L)'
;MSGLPDLDTIDTMLGVVEGRDPTATSVSRFDEDHEILLSTQSEIGDALTSELSSTADKDRLRVVLDRIENDIDANRNARGRAAAAEAADRAE
;
A
#
# COMPACT_ATOMS: atom_id res chain seq x y z
N MET A 1 21.92 4.99 12.81
CA MET A 1 20.59 5.07 12.19
C MET A 1 19.89 3.78 12.53
N SER A 2 18.71 3.83 13.15
CA SER A 2 17.88 2.63 13.37
C SER A 2 17.64 2.01 11.99
N GLY A 3 18.03 0.75 11.79
CA GLY A 3 17.83 0.04 10.51
C GLY A 3 16.39 -0.39 10.28
N LEU A 4 15.43 0.24 10.97
CA LEU A 4 14.01 -0.06 10.88
C LEU A 4 13.32 0.96 9.96
N PRO A 5 12.31 0.53 9.18
CA PRO A 5 11.51 1.42 8.37
C PRO A 5 10.75 2.41 9.26
N ASP A 6 10.54 3.61 8.73
CA ASP A 6 9.81 4.69 9.42
C ASP A 6 8.31 4.43 9.35
N LEU A 7 7.76 3.88 10.44
CA LEU A 7 6.35 3.49 10.52
C LEU A 7 5.40 4.69 10.43
N ASP A 8 5.78 5.87 10.91
CA ASP A 8 4.92 7.07 10.85
C ASP A 8 4.80 7.57 9.39
N THR A 9 5.91 7.51 8.66
CA THR A 9 5.93 7.81 7.22
C THR A 9 5.10 6.79 6.44
N ILE A 10 5.22 5.50 6.77
CA ILE A 10 4.44 4.44 6.13
C ILE A 10 2.95 4.62 6.41
N ASP A 11 2.53 4.85 7.65
CA ASP A 11 1.13 5.06 8.00
C ASP A 11 0.51 6.25 7.27
N THR A 12 1.28 7.33 7.11
CA THR A 12 0.85 8.51 6.34
C THR A 12 0.64 8.14 4.87
N MET A 13 1.56 7.38 4.29
CA MET A 13 1.48 6.93 2.90
C MET A 13 0.29 5.99 2.68
N LEU A 14 0.06 5.02 3.57
CA LEU A 14 -1.09 4.11 3.49
C LEU A 14 -2.41 4.88 3.56
N GLY A 15 -2.52 5.85 4.45
CA GLY A 15 -3.72 6.70 4.53
C GLY A 15 -4.01 7.48 3.22
N VAL A 16 -2.98 7.86 2.46
CA VAL A 16 -3.16 8.50 1.14
C VAL A 16 -3.70 7.49 0.11
N VAL A 17 -3.20 6.26 0.11
CA VAL A 17 -3.62 5.21 -0.82
C VAL A 17 -5.05 4.75 -0.51
N GLU A 18 -5.37 4.53 0.76
CA GLU A 18 -6.72 4.17 1.23
C GLU A 18 -7.78 5.23 0.89
N GLY A 19 -7.39 6.51 0.89
CA GLY A 19 -8.29 7.62 0.60
C GLY A 19 -8.62 7.84 -0.88
N ARG A 20 -8.09 7.03 -1.81
CA ARG A 20 -8.29 7.20 -3.25
C ARG A 20 -9.72 6.85 -3.68
N ASP A 21 -10.37 7.79 -4.37
CA ASP A 21 -11.67 7.55 -5.01
C ASP A 21 -11.47 6.81 -6.35
N PRO A 22 -12.01 5.58 -6.52
CA PRO A 22 -11.88 4.80 -7.75
C PRO A 22 -12.55 5.42 -8.99
N THR A 23 -13.42 6.41 -8.82
CA THR A 23 -14.12 7.10 -9.92
C THR A 23 -13.44 8.40 -10.33
N ALA A 24 -12.59 8.97 -9.46
CA ALA A 24 -11.85 10.21 -9.71
C ALA A 24 -10.34 10.00 -9.87
N THR A 25 -9.84 8.78 -9.65
CA THR A 25 -8.42 8.41 -9.74
C THR A 25 -8.17 7.58 -11.01
N SER A 26 -7.11 7.90 -11.76
CA SER A 26 -6.75 7.17 -12.97
C SER A 26 -6.21 5.78 -12.69
N VAL A 27 -6.33 4.87 -13.66
CA VAL A 27 -5.73 3.52 -13.57
C VAL A 27 -4.22 3.60 -13.35
N SER A 28 -3.52 4.52 -14.03
CA SER A 28 -2.07 4.70 -13.87
C SER A 28 -1.67 5.06 -12.44
N ARG A 29 -2.51 5.84 -11.75
CA ARG A 29 -2.23 6.23 -10.37
C ARG A 29 -2.43 5.06 -9.40
N PHE A 30 -3.42 4.20 -9.67
CA PHE A 30 -3.55 2.95 -8.91
C PHE A 30 -2.38 2.01 -9.15
N ASP A 31 -1.85 1.94 -10.38
CA ASP A 31 -0.63 1.17 -10.69
C ASP A 31 0.58 1.70 -9.90
N GLU A 32 0.79 3.01 -9.87
CA GLU A 32 1.85 3.64 -9.04
C GLU A 32 1.67 3.33 -7.54
N ASP A 33 0.44 3.50 -7.02
CA ASP A 33 0.15 3.22 -5.61
C ASP A 33 0.37 1.73 -5.29
N HIS A 34 0.11 0.81 -6.24
CA HIS A 34 0.37 -0.63 -6.07
C HIS A 34 1.87 -0.95 -6.00
N GLU A 35 2.70 -0.34 -6.86
CA GLU A 35 4.16 -0.50 -6.81
C GLU A 35 4.74 -0.01 -5.49
N ILE A 36 4.23 1.13 -4.99
CA ILE A 36 4.61 1.68 -3.69
C ILE A 36 4.28 0.69 -2.57
N LEU A 37 3.05 0.15 -2.55
CA LEU A 37 2.64 -0.83 -1.54
C LEU A 37 3.51 -2.09 -1.56
N LEU A 38 3.83 -2.63 -2.73
CA LEU A 38 4.72 -3.80 -2.85
C LEU A 38 6.15 -3.51 -2.36
N SER A 39 6.69 -2.32 -2.67
CA SER A 39 8.00 -1.91 -2.18
C SER A 39 8.01 -1.83 -0.65
N THR A 40 7.01 -1.17 -0.06
CA THR A 40 6.90 -1.05 1.40
C THR A 40 6.67 -2.41 2.08
N GLN A 41 5.88 -3.31 1.46
CA GLN A 41 5.72 -4.68 1.93
C GLN A 41 7.07 -5.39 2.06
N SER A 42 7.92 -5.26 1.04
CA SER A 42 9.26 -5.86 1.03
C SER A 42 10.14 -5.28 2.15
N GLU A 43 10.16 -3.96 2.31
CA GLU A 43 10.93 -3.29 3.37
C GLU A 43 10.53 -3.74 4.78
N ILE A 44 9.22 -3.88 5.02
CA ILE A 44 8.70 -4.36 6.31
C ILE A 44 9.04 -5.84 6.50
N GLY A 45 8.94 -6.66 5.46
CA GLY A 45 9.36 -8.06 5.47
C GLY A 45 10.83 -8.22 5.87
N ASP A 46 11.71 -7.42 5.28
CA ASP A 46 13.13 -7.41 5.62
C ASP A 46 13.35 -6.98 7.09
N ALA A 47 12.64 -5.95 7.55
CA ALA A 47 12.72 -5.49 8.94
C ALA A 47 12.23 -6.51 9.98
N LEU A 48 11.25 -7.35 9.62
CA LEU A 48 10.74 -8.44 10.47
C LEU A 48 11.75 -9.57 10.64
N THR A 49 12.53 -9.87 9.59
CA THR A 49 13.57 -10.90 9.62
C THR A 49 14.86 -10.42 10.30
N SER A 50 15.07 -9.11 10.39
CA SER A 50 16.21 -8.52 11.10
C SER A 50 16.29 -8.95 12.57
N GLU A 51 17.51 -9.20 13.04
CA GLU A 51 17.79 -9.47 14.46
C GLU A 51 17.86 -8.18 15.30
N LEU A 52 17.84 -7.01 14.65
CA LEU A 52 17.94 -5.70 15.31
C LEU A 52 16.59 -5.20 15.85
N SER A 53 15.47 -5.76 15.41
CA SER A 53 14.12 -5.37 15.82
C SER A 53 13.71 -6.06 17.12
N SER A 54 13.22 -5.29 18.09
CA SER A 54 12.65 -5.85 19.32
C SER A 54 11.33 -6.59 19.04
N THR A 55 10.88 -7.46 19.94
CA THR A 55 9.56 -8.13 19.79
C THR A 55 8.42 -7.13 19.61
N ALA A 56 8.44 -6.02 20.34
CA ALA A 56 7.43 -4.96 20.22
C ALA A 56 7.47 -4.29 18.84
N ASP A 57 8.67 -4.08 18.27
CA ASP A 57 8.81 -3.55 16.91
C ASP A 57 8.30 -4.55 15.88
N LYS A 58 8.59 -5.85 16.07
CA LYS A 58 8.10 -6.92 15.19
C LYS A 58 6.58 -7.03 15.20
N ASP A 59 5.95 -6.87 16.36
CA ASP A 59 4.48 -6.90 16.44
C ASP A 59 3.87 -5.70 15.71
N ARG A 60 4.45 -4.51 15.83
CA ARG A 60 4.04 -3.33 15.05
C ARG A 60 4.23 -3.54 13.55
N LEU A 61 5.38 -4.03 13.14
CA LEU A 61 5.68 -4.33 11.73
C LEU A 61 4.70 -5.35 11.14
N ARG A 62 4.28 -6.37 11.91
CA ARG A 62 3.24 -7.32 11.47
C ARG A 62 1.90 -6.64 11.23
N VAL A 63 1.47 -5.77 12.15
CA VAL A 63 0.21 -5.02 11.99
C VAL A 63 0.25 -4.14 10.73
N VAL A 64 1.37 -3.47 10.47
CA VAL A 64 1.52 -2.65 9.25
C VAL A 64 1.58 -3.52 8.00
N LEU A 65 2.24 -4.69 8.06
CA LEU A 65 2.27 -5.65 6.96
C LEU A 65 0.86 -6.15 6.59
N ASP A 66 0.07 -6.55 7.60
CA ASP A 66 -1.32 -6.98 7.40
C ASP A 66 -2.14 -5.85 6.76
N ARG A 67 -1.92 -4.60 7.17
CA ARG A 67 -2.58 -3.43 6.57
C ARG A 67 -2.20 -3.25 5.10
N ILE A 68 -0.92 -3.33 4.76
CA ILE A 68 -0.44 -3.25 3.37
C ILE A 68 -1.05 -4.34 2.49
N GLU A 69 -1.14 -5.57 2.98
CA GLU A 69 -1.76 -6.68 2.24
C GLU A 69 -3.23 -6.39 1.93
N ASN A 70 -3.97 -5.86 2.91
CA ASN A 70 -5.36 -5.42 2.70
C ASN A 70 -5.45 -4.26 1.70
N ASP A 71 -4.53 -3.30 1.76
CA ASP A 71 -4.49 -2.14 0.85
C ASP A 71 -4.14 -2.55 -0.58
N ILE A 72 -3.28 -3.55 -0.77
CA ILE A 72 -2.96 -4.12 -2.08
C ILE A 72 -4.22 -4.71 -2.73
N ASP A 73 -4.96 -5.50 -1.98
CA ASP A 73 -6.21 -6.10 -2.46
C ASP A 73 -7.29 -5.03 -2.73
N ALA A 74 -7.40 -4.04 -1.85
CA ALA A 74 -8.31 -2.91 -2.03
C ALA A 74 -7.95 -2.08 -3.28
N ASN A 75 -6.67 -1.78 -3.47
CA ASN A 75 -6.15 -1.06 -4.63
C ASN A 75 -6.46 -1.83 -5.93
N ARG A 76 -6.22 -3.14 -5.96
CA ARG A 76 -6.52 -3.98 -7.12
C ARG A 76 -8.01 -3.92 -7.50
N ASN A 77 -8.90 -3.96 -6.51
CA ASN A 77 -10.33 -3.82 -6.73
C ASN A 77 -10.72 -2.41 -7.19
N ALA A 78 -10.12 -1.36 -6.61
CA ALA A 78 -10.34 0.03 -7.01
C ALA A 78 -9.89 0.29 -8.45
N ARG A 79 -8.71 -0.20 -8.82
CA ARG A 79 -8.18 -0.17 -10.19
C ARG A 79 -9.12 -0.83 -11.19
N GLY A 80 -9.67 -2.00 -10.85
CA GLY A 80 -10.65 -2.70 -11.70
C GLY A 80 -11.90 -1.85 -11.98
N ARG A 81 -12.37 -1.11 -10.97
CA ARG A 81 -13.50 -0.17 -11.10
C ARG A 81 -13.14 1.05 -11.95
N ALA A 82 -11.97 1.64 -11.74
CA ALA A 82 -11.47 2.75 -12.54
C ALA A 82 -11.35 2.37 -14.02
N ALA A 83 -10.79 1.19 -14.31
CA ALA A 83 -10.67 0.68 -15.67
C ALA A 83 -12.02 0.45 -16.36
N ALA A 84 -13.02 -0.02 -15.62
CA ALA A 84 -14.38 -0.19 -16.13
C ALA A 84 -15.06 1.17 -16.44
N ALA A 85 -14.86 2.17 -15.57
CA ALA A 85 -15.37 3.52 -15.78
C ALA A 85 -14.74 4.18 -17.02
N GLU A 86 -13.40 4.15 -17.13
CA GLU A 86 -12.69 4.69 -18.30
C GLU A 86 -13.09 4.00 -19.62
N ALA A 87 -13.43 2.71 -19.58
CA ALA A 87 -13.89 1.99 -20.77
C ALA A 87 -15.31 2.40 -21.18
N ALA A 88 -16.18 2.69 -20.22
CA ALA A 88 -17.54 3.15 -20.48
C ALA A 88 -17.55 4.55 -21.11
N ASP A 89 -16.75 5.48 -20.57
CA ASP A 89 -16.65 6.86 -21.08
C ASP A 89 -16.15 6.93 -22.54
N ARG A 90 -15.31 5.98 -22.97
CA ARG A 90 -14.81 5.92 -24.35
C ARG A 90 -15.81 5.35 -25.36
N ALA A 91 -16.88 4.73 -24.88
CA ALA A 91 -17.91 4.11 -25.72
C ALA A 91 -19.06 5.07 -26.06
N GLU A 92 -19.13 6.24 -25.43
CA GLU A 92 -20.05 7.34 -25.72
C GLU A 92 -19.49 8.33 -26.76
#